data_AF-A0A2T9YXR9-F1
#
_entry.id   AF-A0A2T9YXR9-F1
#
_cell.length_a   1.000
_cell.length_b   1.000
_cell.length_c   1.000
_cell.angle_alpha   90.00
_cell.angle_beta   90.00
_cell.angle_gamma   90.00
#
_symmetry.space_group_name_H-M   'P 1'
#
loop_
_entity.id
_entity.type
_entity.pdbx_description
1 polymer ?
#
loop_
_entity_poly.entity_id
_entity_poly.type
_entity_poly.pdbx_seq_one_letter_code
_entity_poly.pdbx_strand_id
1 'polypeptide(L)'
;MDPFIKFNTVTKNNIAKLSIIIKQLVSKSDFISLDTEFTGIKLEQPSDELALDYGKWNNRNKDIGERYKALRLLVSTHSLVSLGMSIFTKKQSESNTTNYISNNFNFILWCQNTHLVSPSSISFLSESGFDFNFQIQQGIRFVVPAPMPKSKQEEGKDKPAKRRATSGSLSNSKVSETNDGRIMRDLIVSVFKGPGSIVIHNGLLDLMFIYHTFIAKLPESISTFIMDICDLASAPIFDTKYLAEYVSRDEASFLAYLYEKRKRYAQSSTNTINIEI
;
A
#
# COMPACT_ATOMS: atom_id res chain seq x y z
N MET A 1 5.69 -22.89 -21.87
CA MET A 1 6.56 -21.93 -21.19
C MET A 1 5.72 -20.71 -20.91
N ASP A 2 5.49 -20.40 -19.62
CA ASP A 2 4.67 -19.27 -19.22
C ASP A 2 5.27 -17.96 -19.74
N PRO A 3 4.50 -17.04 -20.35
CA PRO A 3 4.95 -15.68 -20.58
C PRO A 3 4.94 -14.98 -19.21
N PHE A 4 5.95 -15.26 -18.39
CA PHE A 4 6.14 -14.54 -17.14
C PHE A 4 6.23 -13.05 -17.47
N ILE A 5 5.25 -12.28 -16.98
CA ILE A 5 5.34 -10.82 -16.94
C ILE A 5 6.67 -10.52 -16.24
N LYS A 6 7.61 -9.91 -16.96
CA LYS A 6 8.93 -9.58 -16.41
C LYS A 6 8.78 -8.36 -15.51
N PHE A 7 8.48 -8.59 -14.23
CA PHE A 7 8.44 -7.52 -13.24
C PHE A 7 9.84 -6.96 -13.00
N ASN A 8 9.96 -5.64 -12.95
CA ASN A 8 11.18 -4.99 -12.50
C ASN A 8 11.18 -4.95 -10.97
N THR A 9 11.92 -5.86 -10.34
CA THR A 9 12.07 -5.88 -8.88
C THR A 9 12.88 -4.67 -8.40
N VAL A 10 12.25 -3.81 -7.60
CA VAL A 10 12.86 -2.63 -6.99
C VAL A 10 13.25 -2.95 -5.56
N THR A 11 14.52 -2.69 -5.25
CA THR A 11 15.20 -3.01 -3.99
C THR A 11 15.96 -1.78 -3.50
N LYS A 12 16.51 -1.83 -2.29
CA LYS A 12 17.34 -0.74 -1.75
C LYS A 12 18.54 -0.38 -2.65
N ASN A 13 19.06 -1.34 -3.43
CA ASN A 13 20.25 -1.12 -4.27
C ASN A 13 19.96 -0.38 -5.58
N ASN A 14 18.73 -0.48 -6.10
CA ASN A 14 18.38 0.06 -7.42
C ASN A 14 17.33 1.18 -7.36
N ILE A 15 16.63 1.39 -6.24
CA ILE A 15 15.59 2.41 -6.10
C ILE A 15 16.08 3.82 -6.44
N ALA A 16 17.32 4.17 -6.07
CA ALA A 16 17.87 5.48 -6.37
C ALA A 16 17.92 5.78 -7.88
N LYS A 17 18.29 4.80 -8.70
CA LYS A 17 18.35 4.94 -10.17
C LYS A 17 16.96 4.79 -10.79
N LEU A 18 16.21 3.76 -10.38
CA LEU A 18 14.91 3.45 -10.95
C LEU A 18 13.86 4.52 -10.63
N SER A 19 13.93 5.17 -9.47
CA SER A 19 12.98 6.23 -9.08
C SER A 19 12.92 7.37 -10.09
N ILE A 20 14.04 7.72 -10.73
CA ILE A 20 14.10 8.77 -11.77
C ILE A 20 13.29 8.32 -12.99
N ILE A 21 13.50 7.08 -13.44
CA ILE A 21 12.79 6.50 -14.58
C ILE A 21 11.30 6.36 -14.27
N ILE A 22 10.96 5.82 -13.10
CA ILE A 22 9.58 5.61 -12.68
C ILE A 22 8.84 6.95 -12.63
N LYS A 23 9.44 8.01 -12.07
CA LYS A 23 8.82 9.35 -12.08
C LYS A 23 8.58 9.90 -13.49
N GLN A 24 9.47 9.64 -14.44
CA GLN A 24 9.27 10.01 -15.85
C GLN A 24 8.15 9.20 -16.51
N LEU A 25 7.97 7.93 -16.12
CA LEU A 25 6.85 7.12 -16.59
C LEU A 25 5.53 7.61 -15.98
N VAL A 26 5.51 7.90 -14.68
CA VAL A 26 4.35 8.47 -13.97
C VAL A 26 3.89 9.77 -14.62
N SER A 27 4.80 10.68 -14.97
CA SER A 27 4.43 11.96 -15.59
C SER A 27 3.83 11.85 -17.00
N LYS A 28 3.99 10.69 -17.66
CA LYS A 28 3.43 10.38 -18.99
C LYS A 28 2.34 9.31 -18.95
N SER A 29 1.92 8.89 -17.76
CA SER A 29 0.96 7.81 -17.60
C SER A 29 -0.47 8.28 -17.82
N ASP A 30 -1.29 7.42 -18.41
CA ASP A 30 -2.75 7.60 -18.50
C ASP A 30 -3.42 7.05 -17.24
N PHE A 31 -2.92 5.91 -16.75
CA PHE A 31 -3.34 5.35 -15.46
C PHE A 31 -2.25 4.45 -14.86
N ILE A 32 -2.35 4.25 -13.55
CA ILE A 32 -1.41 3.45 -12.75
C ILE A 32 -2.23 2.49 -11.91
N SER A 33 -1.93 1.18 -11.96
CA SER A 33 -2.52 0.22 -11.03
C SER A 33 -1.60 -0.05 -9.85
N LEU A 34 -2.17 -0.15 -8.66
CA LEU A 34 -1.47 -0.44 -7.41
C LEU A 34 -2.09 -1.65 -6.72
N ASP A 35 -1.24 -2.47 -6.12
CA ASP A 35 -1.61 -3.65 -5.32
C ASP A 35 -0.56 -3.87 -4.23
N THR A 36 -0.96 -4.32 -3.04
CA THR A 36 -0.02 -4.44 -1.91
C THR A 36 -0.12 -5.75 -1.16
N GLU A 37 1.02 -6.15 -0.59
CA GLU A 37 1.14 -7.31 0.29
C GLU A 37 1.50 -6.87 1.71
N PHE A 38 0.89 -7.50 2.72
CA PHE A 38 0.99 -7.09 4.11
C PHE A 38 1.44 -8.22 5.03
N THR A 39 1.99 -7.88 6.19
CA THR A 39 2.30 -8.85 7.25
C THR A 39 1.06 -9.40 7.95
N GLY A 40 -0.13 -8.85 7.69
CA GLY A 40 -1.39 -9.32 8.26
C GLY A 40 -2.62 -8.64 7.69
N ILE A 41 -3.68 -9.44 7.49
CA ILE A 41 -5.00 -8.98 7.04
C ILE A 41 -6.01 -8.98 8.20
N LYS A 42 -5.68 -9.67 9.29
CA LYS A 42 -6.54 -9.85 10.47
C LYS A 42 -5.70 -9.90 11.73
N LEU A 43 -6.24 -9.40 12.84
CA LEU A 43 -5.67 -9.64 14.16
C LEU A 43 -6.17 -11.01 14.65
N GLU A 44 -5.38 -12.05 14.41
CA GLU A 44 -5.72 -13.43 14.81
C GLU A 44 -5.04 -13.77 16.13
N GLN A 45 -5.85 -14.12 17.14
CA GLN A 45 -5.40 -14.60 18.46
C GLN A 45 -4.20 -13.83 19.06
N PRO A 46 -4.24 -12.49 19.15
CA PRO A 46 -3.07 -11.77 19.60
C PRO A 46 -2.96 -11.93 21.12
N SER A 47 -1.72 -12.08 21.60
CA SER A 47 -1.41 -12.32 23.01
C SER A 47 -2.16 -11.34 23.92
N ASP A 48 -2.66 -11.82 25.06
CA ASP A 48 -3.33 -10.97 26.06
C ASP A 48 -2.40 -9.82 26.52
N GLU A 49 -1.10 -10.05 26.48
CA GLU A 49 -0.05 -9.08 26.79
C GLU A 49 0.02 -7.90 25.81
N LEU A 50 -0.50 -8.03 24.57
CA LEU A 50 -0.55 -6.93 23.61
C LEU A 50 -1.61 -5.89 23.98
N ALA A 51 -2.53 -6.22 24.89
CA ALA A 51 -3.58 -5.33 25.41
C ALA A 51 -4.37 -4.59 24.32
N LEU A 52 -4.57 -5.25 23.17
CA LEU A 52 -5.33 -4.69 22.06
C LEU A 52 -6.84 -4.86 22.33
N ASP A 53 -7.62 -3.82 22.09
CA ASP A 53 -9.08 -3.83 22.30
C ASP A 53 -9.79 -4.59 21.16
N TYR A 54 -9.89 -5.92 21.30
CA TYR A 54 -10.51 -6.81 20.31
C TYR A 54 -12.03 -6.62 20.17
N GLY A 55 -12.71 -6.12 21.22
CA GLY A 55 -14.16 -5.95 21.24
C GLY A 55 -14.66 -4.93 20.21
N LYS A 56 -13.76 -4.05 19.73
CA LYS A 56 -14.03 -3.06 18.67
C LYS A 56 -13.68 -3.56 17.26
N TRP A 57 -13.16 -4.77 17.14
CA TRP A 57 -12.66 -5.29 15.87
C TRP A 57 -13.74 -6.02 15.09
N ASN A 58 -14.32 -5.33 14.10
CA ASN A 58 -15.15 -5.94 13.08
C ASN A 58 -14.80 -5.34 11.72
N ASN A 59 -13.81 -5.92 11.04
CA ASN A 59 -13.42 -5.49 9.69
C ASN A 59 -14.48 -5.79 8.60
N ARG A 60 -15.58 -6.46 8.98
CA ARG A 60 -16.78 -6.74 8.17
C ARG A 60 -18.01 -5.97 8.66
N ASN A 61 -17.83 -4.95 9.50
CA ASN A 61 -18.94 -4.13 9.96
C ASN A 61 -19.62 -3.45 8.77
N LYS A 62 -20.96 -3.43 8.78
CA LYS A 62 -21.77 -2.73 7.79
C LYS A 62 -21.60 -1.22 7.90
N ASP A 63 -21.38 -0.72 9.11
CA ASP A 63 -21.02 0.68 9.33
C ASP A 63 -19.56 0.92 8.93
N ILE A 64 -19.35 1.84 7.99
CA ILE A 64 -18.03 2.14 7.45
C ILE A 64 -17.13 2.84 8.47
N GLY A 65 -17.70 3.61 9.40
CA GLY A 65 -16.94 4.29 10.46
C GLY A 65 -16.35 3.30 11.46
N GLU A 66 -17.14 2.35 11.93
CA GLU A 66 -16.67 1.27 12.81
C GLU A 66 -15.71 0.33 12.08
N ARG A 67 -16.00 -0.01 10.81
CA ARG A 67 -15.08 -0.79 9.98
C ARG A 67 -13.74 -0.08 9.84
N TYR A 68 -13.73 1.23 9.62
CA TYR A 68 -12.52 2.03 9.52
C TYR A 68 -11.70 2.01 10.80
N LYS A 69 -12.32 2.08 11.99
CA LYS A 69 -11.60 1.96 13.28
C LYS A 69 -10.84 0.64 13.38
N ALA A 70 -11.48 -0.46 12.99
CA ALA A 70 -10.86 -1.79 12.98
C ALA A 70 -9.71 -1.88 11.95
N LEU A 71 -9.88 -1.33 10.75
CA LEU A 71 -8.84 -1.29 9.72
C LEU A 71 -7.67 -0.40 10.12
N ARG A 72 -7.93 0.74 10.77
CA ARG A 72 -6.87 1.63 11.27
C ARG A 72 -6.00 0.93 12.31
N LEU A 73 -6.59 0.18 13.24
CA LEU A 73 -5.83 -0.62 14.19
C LEU A 73 -4.96 -1.66 13.47
N LEU A 74 -5.52 -2.38 12.49
CA LEU A 74 -4.79 -3.34 11.67
C LEU A 74 -3.59 -2.71 10.97
N VAL A 75 -3.80 -1.62 10.24
CA VAL A 75 -2.76 -0.92 9.49
C VAL A 75 -1.69 -0.32 10.41
N SER A 76 -2.06 0.15 11.61
CA SER A 76 -1.11 0.69 12.57
C SER A 76 -0.25 -0.36 13.29
N THR A 77 -0.68 -1.62 13.26
CA THR A 77 -0.01 -2.73 13.95
C THR A 77 0.80 -3.61 13.00
N HIS A 78 0.41 -3.67 11.73
CA HIS A 78 1.06 -4.48 10.69
C HIS A 78 1.86 -3.61 9.71
N SER A 79 2.59 -4.25 8.79
CA SER A 79 3.46 -3.57 7.83
C SER A 79 3.18 -3.99 6.40
N LEU A 80 3.50 -3.09 5.47
CA LEU A 80 3.71 -3.43 4.06
C LEU A 80 4.95 -4.31 3.87
N VAL A 81 4.83 -5.27 2.97
CA VAL A 81 5.87 -6.24 2.59
C VAL A 81 6.27 -6.01 1.13
N SER A 82 5.28 -5.80 0.26
CA SER A 82 5.48 -5.56 -1.16
C SER A 82 4.47 -4.53 -1.68
N LEU A 83 4.87 -3.78 -2.71
CA LEU A 83 3.98 -2.94 -3.49
C LEU A 83 4.16 -3.27 -4.96
N GLY A 84 3.11 -3.79 -5.60
CA GLY A 84 3.00 -3.90 -7.04
C GLY A 84 2.55 -2.58 -7.66
N MET A 85 3.20 -2.17 -8.75
CA MET A 85 2.85 -0.98 -9.50
C MET A 85 2.96 -1.25 -10.99
N SER A 86 1.89 -1.00 -11.74
CA SER A 86 1.91 -1.06 -13.19
C SER A 86 1.52 0.30 -13.76
N ILE A 87 2.40 0.87 -14.58
CA ILE A 87 2.21 2.17 -15.20
C ILE A 87 1.83 1.98 -16.65
N PHE A 88 0.68 2.52 -17.05
CA PHE A 88 0.12 2.39 -18.39
C PHE A 88 0.20 3.72 -19.15
N THR A 89 0.78 3.67 -20.35
CA THR A 89 0.82 4.81 -21.29
C THR A 89 0.24 4.38 -22.63
N LYS A 90 -0.73 5.11 -23.14
CA LYS A 90 -1.40 4.86 -24.42
C LYS A 90 -0.41 5.05 -25.55
N LYS A 91 -0.29 4.05 -26.42
CA LYS A 91 0.45 4.18 -27.69
C LYS A 91 -0.35 5.10 -28.61
N GLN A 92 0.28 6.14 -29.13
CA GLN A 92 -0.27 6.90 -30.24
C GLN A 92 -0.17 6.01 -31.49
N SER A 93 -1.30 5.49 -31.96
CA SER A 93 -1.40 4.70 -33.19
C SER A 93 -2.59 5.20 -34.00
N GLU A 94 -2.44 5.19 -35.33
CA GLU A 94 -3.48 5.60 -36.29
C GLU A 94 -4.60 4.53 -36.46
N SER A 95 -4.44 3.35 -35.85
CA SER A 95 -5.48 2.30 -35.86
C SER A 95 -6.58 2.59 -34.84
N ASN A 96 -7.80 2.10 -35.11
CA ASN A 96 -8.95 2.14 -34.19
C ASN A 96 -8.74 1.32 -32.89
N THR A 97 -7.56 0.75 -32.66
CA THR A 97 -7.24 -0.10 -31.51
C THR A 97 -6.47 0.71 -30.46
N THR A 98 -7.00 0.74 -29.24
CA THR A 98 -6.33 1.41 -28.12
C THR A 98 -5.33 0.44 -27.50
N ASN A 99 -4.05 0.68 -27.73
CA ASN A 99 -2.96 -0.13 -27.18
C ASN A 99 -2.23 0.66 -26.07
N TYR A 100 -1.77 -0.06 -25.04
CA TYR A 100 -1.02 0.53 -23.94
C TYR A 100 0.36 -0.11 -23.83
N ILE A 101 1.36 0.69 -23.47
CA ILE A 101 2.64 0.21 -22.95
C ILE A 101 2.46 0.06 -21.44
N SER A 102 2.72 -1.14 -20.92
CA SER A 102 2.69 -1.42 -19.48
C SER A 102 4.10 -1.56 -18.94
N ASN A 103 4.42 -0.80 -17.89
CA ASN A 103 5.68 -0.92 -17.15
C ASN A 103 5.39 -1.43 -15.74
N ASN A 104 5.79 -2.66 -15.46
CA ASN A 104 5.50 -3.35 -14.20
C ASN A 104 6.71 -3.28 -13.25
N PHE A 105 6.46 -2.86 -12.01
CA PHE A 105 7.43 -2.75 -10.93
C PHE A 105 6.90 -3.48 -9.71
N ASN A 106 7.79 -4.18 -9.02
CA ASN A 106 7.49 -4.76 -7.71
C ASN A 106 8.50 -4.21 -6.69
N PHE A 107 8.04 -3.41 -5.74
CA PHE A 107 8.87 -2.84 -4.69
C PHE A 107 8.88 -3.77 -3.50
N ILE A 108 10.05 -4.31 -3.17
CA ILE A 108 10.24 -5.12 -1.96
C ILE A 108 10.54 -4.18 -0.81
N LEU A 109 9.67 -4.16 0.20
CA LEU A 109 9.69 -3.17 1.27
C LEU A 109 10.11 -3.82 2.60
N TRP A 110 10.86 -3.09 3.44
CA TRP A 110 11.32 -3.59 4.74
C TRP A 110 11.14 -2.54 5.84
N CYS A 111 10.08 -2.70 6.64
CA CYS A 111 9.78 -1.79 7.74
C CYS A 111 10.82 -1.90 8.86
N GLN A 112 11.30 -0.76 9.34
CA GLN A 112 12.23 -0.69 10.47
C GLN A 112 11.54 -0.49 11.82
N ASN A 113 10.23 -0.19 11.83
CA ASN A 113 9.45 -0.16 13.06
C ASN A 113 9.12 -1.59 13.49
N THR A 114 9.11 -1.84 14.80
CA THR A 114 8.51 -3.06 15.34
C THR A 114 7.03 -3.11 14.96
N HIS A 115 6.60 -4.24 14.44
CA HIS A 115 5.23 -4.47 13.97
C HIS A 115 4.83 -5.93 14.21
N LEU A 116 3.53 -6.19 14.16
CA LEU A 116 2.94 -7.50 14.25
C LEU A 116 2.96 -8.20 12.88
N VAL A 117 3.03 -9.52 12.98
CA VAL A 117 3.05 -10.42 11.85
C VAL A 117 2.01 -11.50 12.13
N SER A 118 1.02 -11.62 11.25
CA SER A 118 -0.01 -12.64 11.33
C SER A 118 0.54 -13.95 10.76
N PRO A 119 0.51 -15.07 11.52
CA PRO A 119 1.03 -16.35 11.05
C PRO A 119 0.40 -16.80 9.72
N SER A 120 -0.93 -16.68 9.60
CA SER A 120 -1.67 -17.07 8.40
C SER A 120 -1.26 -16.28 7.16
N SER A 121 -0.99 -14.98 7.30
CA SER A 121 -0.56 -14.12 6.19
C SER A 121 0.85 -14.45 5.71
N ILE A 122 1.78 -14.72 6.63
CA ILE A 122 3.15 -15.15 6.25
C ILE A 122 3.15 -16.53 5.61
N SER A 123 2.38 -17.48 6.14
CA SER A 123 2.22 -18.81 5.52
C SER A 123 1.70 -18.67 4.09
N PHE A 124 0.64 -17.88 3.87
CA PHE A 124 0.09 -17.64 2.55
C PHE A 124 1.10 -17.00 1.58
N LEU A 125 1.83 -15.98 2.03
CA LEU A 125 2.87 -15.32 1.23
C LEU A 125 4.00 -16.30 0.87
N SER A 126 4.45 -17.11 1.84
CA SER A 126 5.48 -18.13 1.60
C SER A 126 5.02 -19.18 0.59
N GLU A 127 3.79 -19.68 0.72
CA GLU A 127 3.19 -20.65 -0.20
C GLU A 127 2.99 -20.06 -1.60
N SER A 128 2.73 -18.76 -1.68
CA SER A 128 2.61 -18.01 -2.94
C SER A 128 3.97 -17.66 -3.57
N GLY A 129 5.09 -18.04 -2.93
CA GLY A 129 6.44 -17.86 -3.46
C GLY A 129 7.15 -16.57 -3.05
N PHE A 130 6.67 -15.87 -2.01
CA PHE A 130 7.35 -14.69 -1.49
C PHE A 130 8.63 -15.06 -0.75
N ASP A 131 9.77 -14.48 -1.14
CA ASP A 131 11.08 -14.72 -0.53
C ASP A 131 11.38 -13.72 0.61
N PHE A 132 11.11 -14.14 1.85
CA PHE A 132 11.41 -13.36 3.04
C PHE A 132 12.91 -13.13 3.27
N ASN A 133 13.77 -14.07 2.86
CA ASN A 133 15.22 -13.87 2.98
C ASN A 133 15.68 -12.75 2.05
N PHE A 134 15.15 -12.74 0.83
CA PHE A 134 15.40 -11.65 -0.12
C PHE A 134 14.87 -10.31 0.41
N GLN A 135 13.68 -10.28 1.00
CA GLN A 135 13.13 -9.07 1.63
C GLN A 135 14.03 -8.51 2.73
N ILE A 136 14.48 -9.36 3.67
CA ILE A 136 15.35 -8.95 4.77
C ILE A 136 16.69 -8.41 4.24
N GLN A 137 17.24 -9.06 3.21
CA GLN A 137 18.54 -8.70 2.67
C GLN A 137 18.50 -7.48 1.75
N GLN A 138 17.46 -7.32 0.93
CA GLN A 138 17.42 -6.37 -0.20
C GLN A 138 16.25 -5.37 -0.14
N GLY A 139 15.33 -5.53 0.80
CA GLY A 139 14.15 -4.67 0.91
C GLY A 139 14.50 -3.19 1.11
N ILE A 140 13.70 -2.34 0.47
CA ILE A 140 13.72 -0.88 0.62
C ILE A 140 13.33 -0.58 2.06
N ARG A 141 14.29 -0.09 2.84
CA ARG A 141 14.08 0.21 4.25
C ARG A 141 13.22 1.46 4.37
N PHE A 142 12.17 1.41 5.16
CA PHE A 142 11.34 2.57 5.48
C PHE A 142 10.99 2.62 6.97
N VAL A 143 10.60 3.80 7.44
CA VAL A 143 10.18 4.05 8.82
C VAL A 143 8.82 4.73 8.76
N VAL A 144 7.82 4.17 9.43
CA VAL A 144 6.53 4.83 9.65
C VAL A 144 6.75 5.99 10.64
N PRO A 145 6.36 7.23 10.28
CA PRO A 145 6.55 8.38 11.15
C PRO A 145 5.87 8.20 12.51
N ALA A 146 6.58 8.51 13.59
CA ALA A 146 5.97 8.55 14.92
C ALA A 146 4.85 9.62 14.95
N PRO A 147 3.79 9.43 15.77
CA PRO A 147 2.81 10.48 15.98
C PRO A 147 3.53 11.76 16.43
N MET A 148 3.22 12.89 15.80
CA MET A 148 3.63 14.18 16.35
C MET A 148 3.20 14.22 17.82
N PRO A 149 4.11 14.53 18.77
CA PRO A 149 3.71 14.66 20.15
C PRO A 149 2.61 15.72 20.20
N LYS A 150 1.45 15.36 20.76
CA LYS A 150 0.42 16.34 21.09
C LYS A 150 1.13 17.43 21.88
N SER A 151 1.02 18.69 21.45
CA SER A 151 1.55 19.83 22.20
C SER A 151 1.12 19.64 23.66
N LYS A 152 2.09 19.61 24.57
CA LYS A 152 1.80 19.53 25.99
C LYS A 152 0.94 20.73 26.32
N GLN A 153 -0.34 20.51 26.62
CA GLN A 153 -1.07 21.47 27.41
C GLN A 153 -0.30 21.57 28.73
N GLU A 154 0.14 22.78 29.05
CA GLU A 154 0.88 23.10 30.26
C GLU A 154 -0.04 22.89 31.48
N GLU A 155 -0.08 21.67 31.99
CA GLU A 155 -0.60 21.42 33.33
C GLU A 155 0.50 21.71 34.36
N GLY A 156 0.08 22.46 35.38
CA GLY A 156 0.92 23.20 36.32
C GLY A 156 1.98 22.39 37.06
N LYS A 157 3.04 23.12 37.41
CA LYS A 157 4.14 22.70 38.28
C LYS A 157 3.60 22.36 39.66
N ASP A 158 3.87 21.14 40.12
CA ASP A 158 4.47 20.87 41.44
C ASP A 158 4.96 19.41 41.50
N LYS A 159 6.26 19.21 41.70
CA LYS A 159 6.88 17.89 41.91
C LYS A 159 7.77 17.94 43.16
N PRO A 160 7.70 16.95 44.07
CA PRO A 160 8.82 16.61 44.91
C PRO A 160 9.70 15.52 44.26
N ALA A 161 10.99 15.55 44.62
CA ALA A 161 12.07 14.79 43.99
C ALA A 161 12.32 13.39 44.62
N LYS A 162 13.07 12.57 43.85
CA LYS A 162 13.71 11.24 44.12
C LYS A 162 12.90 10.05 43.56
N ARG A 163 13.49 9.03 42.92
CA ARG A 163 14.82 8.40 43.04
C ARG A 163 15.38 7.97 41.66
N ARG A 164 16.71 7.93 41.53
CA ARG A 164 17.43 7.30 40.40
C ARG A 164 17.22 5.78 40.45
N ALA A 165 16.54 5.22 39.45
CA ALA A 165 16.65 3.82 39.10
C ALA A 165 17.64 3.70 37.93
N THR A 166 18.70 2.92 38.11
CA THR A 166 19.54 2.43 37.02
C THR A 166 18.76 1.36 36.27
N SER A 167 17.88 1.79 35.36
CA SER A 167 17.28 0.91 34.35
C SER A 167 18.30 0.72 33.22
N GLY A 168 18.66 -0.53 32.93
CA GLY A 168 19.34 -0.88 31.69
C GLY A 168 18.54 -0.28 30.53
N SER A 169 19.10 0.75 29.92
CA SER A 169 18.47 1.45 28.80
C SER A 169 18.56 0.51 27.60
N LEU A 170 17.46 -0.20 27.29
CA LEU A 170 17.19 -0.62 25.92
C LEU A 170 17.15 0.69 25.13
N SER A 171 18.29 1.05 24.54
CA SER A 171 18.46 2.33 23.89
C SER A 171 17.45 2.43 22.76
N ASN A 172 16.43 3.27 22.92
CA ASN A 172 15.64 3.76 21.81
C ASN A 172 16.53 4.71 21.00
N SER A 173 17.45 4.15 20.21
CA SER A 173 17.98 4.88 19.07
C SER A 173 16.76 5.27 18.25
N LYS A 174 16.50 6.59 18.12
CA LYS A 174 15.46 7.07 17.21
C LYS A 174 15.82 6.51 15.84
N VAL A 175 15.02 5.56 15.34
CA VAL A 175 15.18 5.04 13.98
C VAL A 175 15.00 6.23 13.05
N SER A 176 16.10 6.70 12.46
CA SER A 176 16.09 7.84 11.57
C SER A 176 15.55 7.44 10.20
N GLU A 177 14.84 8.35 9.55
CA GLU A 177 14.33 8.13 8.19
C GLU A 177 15.49 7.84 7.23
N THR A 178 15.43 6.68 6.58
CA THR A 178 16.43 6.18 5.63
C THR A 178 16.35 6.93 4.30
N ASN A 179 17.46 7.03 3.57
CA ASN A 179 17.46 7.62 2.23
C ASN A 179 16.55 6.84 1.27
N ASP A 180 16.61 5.50 1.33
CA ASP A 180 15.76 4.60 0.53
C ASP A 180 14.27 4.87 0.80
N GLY A 181 13.90 5.08 2.07
CA GLY A 181 12.55 5.39 2.50
C GLY A 181 12.07 6.77 2.02
N ARG A 182 12.94 7.79 2.04
CA ARG A 182 12.63 9.12 1.47
C ARG A 182 12.35 9.06 -0.03
N ILE A 183 13.17 8.30 -0.76
CA ILE A 183 12.99 8.11 -2.20
C ILE A 183 11.67 7.40 -2.48
N MET A 184 11.35 6.35 -1.71
CA MET A 184 10.08 5.65 -1.83
C MET A 184 8.88 6.56 -1.54
N ARG A 185 8.96 7.35 -0.46
CA ARG A 185 7.93 8.33 -0.10
C ARG A 185 7.70 9.37 -1.21
N ASP A 186 8.77 9.95 -1.73
CA ASP A 186 8.71 10.93 -2.80
C ASP A 186 8.15 10.33 -4.10
N LEU A 187 8.46 9.05 -4.36
CA LEU A 187 7.87 8.31 -5.48
C LEU A 187 6.35 8.13 -5.31
N ILE A 188 5.89 7.70 -4.14
CA ILE A 188 4.45 7.55 -3.85
C ILE A 188 3.74 8.89 -3.99
N VAL A 189 4.29 9.97 -3.42
CA VAL A 189 3.73 11.32 -3.59
C VAL A 189 3.66 11.71 -5.07
N SER A 190 4.68 11.37 -5.86
CA SER A 190 4.68 11.62 -7.30
C SER A 190 3.58 10.84 -8.03
N VAL A 191 3.29 9.60 -7.61
CA VAL A 191 2.20 8.78 -8.17
C VAL A 191 0.84 9.43 -7.92
N PHE A 192 0.54 9.83 -6.68
CA PHE A 192 -0.74 10.49 -6.36
C PHE A 192 -0.89 11.86 -7.02
N LYS A 193 0.20 12.63 -7.11
CA LYS A 193 0.17 13.95 -7.77
C LYS A 193 0.26 13.88 -9.29
N GLY A 194 0.50 12.69 -9.84
CA GLY A 194 0.66 12.47 -11.27
C GLY A 194 -0.64 12.68 -12.06
N PRO A 195 -0.55 12.79 -13.39
CA PRO A 195 -1.71 12.98 -14.26
C PRO A 195 -2.54 11.69 -14.44
N GLY A 196 -1.93 10.53 -14.25
CA GLY A 196 -2.57 9.24 -14.46
C GLY A 196 -3.56 8.90 -13.35
N SER A 197 -4.73 8.37 -13.73
CA SER A 197 -5.70 7.88 -12.75
C SER A 197 -5.15 6.67 -11.98
N ILE A 198 -5.46 6.55 -10.69
CA ILE A 198 -5.04 5.39 -9.90
C ILE A 198 -6.12 4.31 -10.00
N VAL A 199 -5.73 3.08 -10.28
CA VAL A 199 -6.61 1.92 -10.41
C VAL A 199 -6.25 0.88 -9.34
N ILE A 200 -7.24 0.47 -8.57
CA ILE A 200 -7.08 -0.54 -7.50
C ILE A 200 -8.20 -1.56 -7.58
N HIS A 201 -8.09 -2.66 -6.83
CA HIS A 201 -9.14 -3.66 -6.73
C HIS A 201 -9.45 -3.94 -5.27
N ASN A 202 -10.64 -3.56 -4.79
CA ASN A 202 -10.97 -3.66 -3.36
C ASN A 202 -9.97 -2.91 -2.46
N GLY A 203 -9.47 -1.77 -2.95
CA GLY A 203 -8.18 -1.23 -2.55
C GLY A 203 -8.21 -0.28 -1.35
N LEU A 204 -9.29 -0.26 -0.56
CA LEU A 204 -9.37 0.58 0.65
C LEU A 204 -8.22 0.28 1.61
N LEU A 205 -7.93 -1.01 1.82
CA LEU A 205 -6.86 -1.43 2.73
C LEU A 205 -5.48 -1.04 2.19
N ASP A 206 -5.25 -1.25 0.90
CA ASP A 206 -4.03 -0.85 0.18
C ASP A 206 -3.77 0.65 0.33
N LEU A 207 -4.77 1.48 0.03
CA LEU A 207 -4.68 2.93 0.20
C LEU A 207 -4.38 3.33 1.65
N MET A 208 -5.02 2.68 2.62
CA MET A 208 -4.75 2.96 4.03
C MET A 208 -3.31 2.61 4.42
N PHE A 209 -2.78 1.48 3.96
CA PHE A 209 -1.38 1.09 4.22
C PHE A 209 -0.39 2.02 3.53
N ILE A 210 -0.60 2.34 2.26
CA ILE A 210 0.25 3.28 1.49
C ILE A 210 0.26 4.65 2.18
N TYR A 211 -0.93 5.16 2.53
CA TYR A 211 -1.07 6.42 3.24
C TYR A 211 -0.35 6.38 4.60
N HIS A 212 -0.63 5.37 5.41
CA HIS A 212 -0.05 5.25 6.76
C HIS A 212 1.48 5.19 6.72
N THR A 213 2.00 4.49 5.72
CA THR A 213 3.41 4.17 5.60
C THR A 213 4.21 5.35 5.06
N PHE A 214 3.72 6.00 4.00
CA PHE A 214 4.52 6.97 3.24
C PHE A 214 4.01 8.41 3.35
N ILE A 215 2.72 8.61 3.61
CA ILE A 215 2.13 9.95 3.57
C ILE A 215 2.08 10.56 4.98
N ALA A 216 1.24 9.98 5.85
CA ALA A 216 0.98 10.48 7.19
C ALA A 216 0.31 9.41 8.06
N LYS A 217 0.20 9.66 9.37
CA LYS A 217 -0.57 8.79 10.27
C LYS A 217 -2.05 8.80 9.88
N LEU A 218 -2.69 7.64 9.84
CA LEU A 218 -4.13 7.54 9.57
C LEU A 218 -4.95 8.39 10.56
N PRO A 219 -5.86 9.25 10.06
CA PRO A 219 -6.70 10.08 10.92
C PRO A 219 -7.74 9.26 11.70
N GLU A 220 -8.42 9.87 12.67
CA GLU A 220 -9.40 9.16 13.50
C GLU A 220 -10.70 8.84 12.76
N SER A 221 -11.05 9.62 11.73
CA SER A 221 -12.28 9.45 10.96
C SER A 221 -11.99 9.10 9.50
N ILE A 222 -12.85 8.25 8.91
CA ILE A 222 -12.75 7.93 7.49
C ILE A 222 -12.97 9.16 6.60
N SER A 223 -13.83 10.10 7.01
CA SER A 223 -14.08 11.33 6.25
C SER A 223 -12.82 12.16 6.10
N THR A 224 -12.03 12.31 7.17
CA THR A 224 -10.73 12.99 7.09
C THR A 224 -9.76 12.23 6.20
N PHE A 225 -9.71 10.90 6.30
CA PHE A 225 -8.86 10.09 5.42
C PHE A 225 -9.23 10.27 3.94
N ILE A 226 -10.52 10.27 3.61
CA ILE A 226 -11.02 10.51 2.26
C ILE A 226 -10.63 11.91 1.79
N MET A 227 -10.83 12.93 2.63
CA MET A 227 -10.42 14.30 2.30
C MET A 227 -8.92 14.40 2.00
N ASP A 228 -8.07 13.80 2.85
CA ASP A 228 -6.63 13.83 2.65
C ASP A 228 -6.22 13.14 1.33
N ILE A 229 -6.88 12.03 0.98
CA ILE A 229 -6.64 11.34 -0.30
C ILE A 229 -7.12 12.19 -1.48
N CYS A 230 -8.29 12.82 -1.38
CA CYS A 230 -8.81 13.73 -2.41
C CYS A 230 -7.92 14.95 -2.61
N ASP A 231 -7.37 15.52 -1.54
CA ASP A 231 -6.45 16.67 -1.61
C ASP A 231 -5.07 16.26 -2.15
N LEU A 232 -4.65 15.01 -1.92
CA LEU A 232 -3.37 14.49 -2.38
C LEU A 232 -3.40 14.06 -3.85
N ALA A 233 -4.51 13.46 -4.31
CA ALA A 233 -4.64 12.88 -5.63
C ALA A 233 -5.01 13.95 -6.68
N SER A 234 -4.15 14.15 -7.68
CA SER A 234 -4.42 15.08 -8.79
C SER A 234 -5.39 14.50 -9.83
N ALA A 235 -5.53 13.17 -9.86
CA ALA A 235 -6.37 12.44 -10.80
C ALA A 235 -7.33 11.49 -10.06
N PRO A 236 -8.44 11.07 -10.69
CA PRO A 236 -9.41 10.17 -10.07
C PRO A 236 -8.79 8.82 -9.67
N ILE A 237 -9.36 8.24 -8.60
CA ILE A 237 -9.06 6.86 -8.17
C ILE A 237 -10.25 5.98 -8.53
N PHE A 238 -9.99 4.86 -9.20
CA PHE A 238 -11.00 3.88 -9.61
C PHE A 238 -10.78 2.55 -8.88
N ASP A 239 -11.83 2.05 -8.23
CA ASP A 239 -11.85 0.69 -7.69
C ASP A 239 -12.58 -0.25 -8.67
N THR A 240 -11.82 -1.16 -9.27
CA THR A 240 -12.33 -2.11 -10.27
C THR A 240 -13.36 -3.09 -9.71
N LYS A 241 -13.29 -3.42 -8.42
CA LYS A 241 -14.32 -4.26 -7.78
C LYS A 241 -15.63 -3.50 -7.68
N TYR A 242 -15.56 -2.23 -7.28
CA TYR A 242 -16.74 -1.36 -7.26
C TYR A 242 -17.34 -1.19 -8.66
N LEU A 243 -16.51 -0.95 -9.68
CA LEU A 243 -16.96 -0.87 -11.07
C LEU A 243 -17.65 -2.16 -11.51
N ALA A 244 -17.07 -3.32 -11.20
CA ALA A 244 -17.67 -4.62 -11.53
C ALA A 244 -19.04 -4.82 -10.88
N GLU A 245 -19.17 -4.49 -9.58
CA GLU A 245 -20.41 -4.72 -8.82
C GLU A 245 -21.52 -3.74 -9.20
N TYR A 246 -21.20 -2.44 -9.30
CA TYR A 246 -22.21 -1.39 -9.36
C TYR A 246 -22.40 -0.80 -10.76
N VAL A 247 -21.36 -0.83 -11.61
CA VAL A 247 -21.40 -0.25 -12.96
C VAL A 247 -21.65 -1.34 -14.00
N SER A 248 -20.77 -2.33 -14.08
CA SER A 248 -20.88 -3.43 -15.04
C SER A 248 -21.88 -4.50 -14.62
N ARG A 249 -22.20 -4.60 -13.32
CA ARG A 249 -23.06 -5.62 -12.71
C ARG A 249 -22.63 -7.04 -13.10
N ASP A 250 -21.33 -7.31 -12.98
CA ASP A 250 -20.75 -8.62 -13.21
C ASP A 250 -21.26 -9.64 -12.16
N GLU A 251 -21.46 -10.90 -12.56
CA GLU A 251 -21.95 -11.97 -11.67
C GLU A 251 -21.02 -12.24 -10.48
N ALA A 252 -19.73 -12.04 -10.70
CA ALA A 252 -18.70 -12.13 -9.68
C ALA A 252 -17.69 -11.00 -9.84
N SER A 253 -17.18 -10.51 -8.71
CA SER A 253 -16.32 -9.33 -8.64
C SER A 253 -14.91 -9.62 -8.10
N PHE A 254 -14.54 -10.89 -7.91
CA PHE A 254 -13.17 -11.24 -7.52
C PHE A 254 -12.21 -11.14 -8.70
N LEU A 255 -11.00 -10.65 -8.44
CA LEU A 255 -10.03 -10.25 -9.47
C LEU A 255 -9.78 -11.32 -10.55
N ALA A 256 -9.58 -12.58 -10.15
CA ALA A 256 -9.30 -13.68 -11.09
C ALA A 256 -10.46 -13.93 -12.07
N TYR A 257 -11.72 -13.84 -11.62
CA TYR A 257 -12.87 -13.97 -12.50
C TYR A 257 -12.95 -12.81 -13.49
N LEU A 258 -12.77 -11.58 -13.01
CA LEU A 258 -12.79 -10.39 -13.86
C LEU A 258 -11.68 -10.46 -14.92
N TYR A 259 -10.48 -10.87 -14.53
CA TYR A 259 -9.36 -11.04 -15.46
C TYR A 259 -9.71 -12.05 -16.57
N GLU A 260 -10.14 -13.26 -16.22
CA GLU A 260 -10.48 -14.30 -17.19
C GLU A 260 -11.66 -13.88 -18.08
N LYS A 261 -12.66 -13.19 -17.52
CA LYS A 261 -13.79 -12.65 -18.27
C LYS A 261 -13.34 -11.60 -19.29
N ARG A 262 -12.53 -10.62 -18.88
CA ARG A 262 -12.04 -9.56 -19.78
C ARG A 262 -11.07 -10.10 -20.84
N LYS A 263 -10.25 -11.08 -20.51
CA LYS A 263 -9.38 -11.79 -21.46
C LYS A 263 -10.20 -12.47 -22.59
N ARG A 264 -11.31 -13.13 -22.25
CA ARG A 264 -12.24 -13.71 -23.24
C ARG A 264 -12.89 -12.64 -24.13
N TYR A 265 -13.27 -11.50 -23.57
CA TYR A 265 -13.82 -10.39 -24.36
C TYR A 265 -12.80 -9.80 -25.35
N ALA A 266 -11.55 -9.64 -24.92
CA ALA A 266 -10.48 -9.14 -25.79
C ALA A 266 -10.19 -10.09 -26.96
N GLN A 267 -10.34 -11.40 -26.76
CA GLN A 267 -10.16 -12.41 -27.82
C GLN A 267 -11.35 -12.53 -28.77
N SER A 268 -12.55 -12.15 -28.33
CA SER A 268 -13.80 -12.26 -29.12
C SER A 268 -14.21 -10.97 -29.84
N SER A 269 -13.70 -9.82 -29.41
CA SER A 269 -14.02 -8.52 -30.00
C SER A 269 -13.01 -8.16 -31.09
N THR A 270 -13.50 -7.89 -32.31
CA THR A 270 -12.70 -7.34 -33.43
C THR A 270 -12.16 -5.92 -33.20
N ASN A 271 -12.53 -5.27 -32.08
CA ASN A 271 -11.89 -4.05 -31.58
C ASN A 271 -10.89 -4.40 -30.48
N THR A 272 -9.63 -4.50 -30.88
CA THR A 272 -8.55 -5.03 -30.05
C THR A 272 -8.04 -4.01 -29.03
N ILE A 273 -7.96 -4.41 -27.76
CA ILE A 273 -7.02 -3.84 -26.78
C ILE A 273 -5.90 -4.86 -26.69
N ASN A 274 -4.82 -4.66 -27.45
CA ASN A 274 -3.62 -5.48 -27.29
C ASN A 274 -2.75 -4.85 -26.21
N ILE A 275 -2.61 -5.57 -25.09
CA ILE A 275 -1.56 -5.32 -24.11
C ILE A 275 -0.35 -6.12 -24.61
N GLU A 276 0.57 -5.47 -25.30
CA GLU A 276 1.88 -6.07 -25.61
C GLU A 276 2.70 -6.11 -24.32
N ILE A 277 3.19 -7.30 -23.96
CA ILE A 277 4.07 -7.60 -22.82
C ILE A 277 5.52 -7.43 -23.26
#